data_AF-A0A914Q880-F1
#
_entry.id   AF-A0A914Q880-F1
#
_cell.length_a   1.000
_cell.length_b   1.000
_cell.length_c   1.000
_cell.angle_alpha   90.00
_cell.angle_beta   90.00
_cell.angle_gamma   90.00
#
_symmetry.space_group_name_H-M   'P 1'
#
loop_
_entity.id
_entity.type
_entity.pdbx_description
1 polymer ?
#
loop_
_entity_poly.entity_id
_entity_poly.type
_entity_poly.pdbx_seq_one_letter_code
_entity_poly.pdbx_strand_id
1 'polypeptide(L)' 'MYLVIKERISLWEAFIEVDKIRPFISPNLGFWKQMIEYEIKIRGEASVKILSEEKVPIPNVYLYKNSIGNNV' A
#
# COMPACT_ATOMS: atom_id res chain seq x y z
N MET A 1 -2.10 0.62 -9.16
CA MET A 1 -1.43 -0.24 -10.17
C MET A 1 -0.75 0.50 -11.29
N TYR A 2 -1.34 1.55 -11.91
CA TYR A 2 -0.69 2.27 -13.01
C TYR A 2 0.77 2.68 -12.69
N LEU A 3 1.00 3.35 -11.55
CA LEU A 3 2.34 3.80 -11.16
C LEU A 3 3.32 2.63 -10.98
N VAL A 4 2.88 1.54 -10.35
CA VAL A 4 3.69 0.31 -10.20
C VAL A 4 4.12 -0.25 -11.56
N ILE A 5 3.23 -0.20 -12.56
CA ILE A 5 3.46 -0.78 -13.88
C ILE A 5 4.28 0.14 -14.78
N LYS A 6 3.93 1.43 -14.83
CA LYS A 6 4.48 2.39 -15.80
C LYS A 6 5.68 3.15 -15.26
N GLU A 7 5.60 3.58 -14.02
CA GLU A 7 6.69 4.31 -13.34
C GLU A 7 7.68 3.37 -12.64
N ARG A 8 7.38 2.05 -12.60
CA ARG A 8 8.22 1.00 -12.01
C ARG A 8 8.59 1.23 -10.54
N ILE A 9 7.77 1.97 -9.82
CA ILE A 9 7.89 2.17 -8.36
C ILE A 9 7.20 1.04 -7.59
N SER A 10 7.50 0.90 -6.31
CA SER A 10 6.91 -0.12 -5.44
C SER A 10 5.43 0.19 -5.17
N LEU A 11 4.67 -0.82 -4.74
CA LEU A 11 3.29 -0.65 -4.29
C LEU A 11 3.21 0.31 -3.10
N TRP A 12 4.21 0.27 -2.21
CA TRP A 12 4.37 1.23 -1.12
C TRP A 12 4.51 2.66 -1.66
N GLU A 13 5.50 2.92 -2.52
CA GLU A 13 5.73 4.25 -3.10
C GLU A 13 4.51 4.74 -3.88
N ALA A 14 3.90 3.87 -4.70
CA ALA A 14 2.70 4.18 -5.45
C ALA A 14 1.52 4.56 -4.55
N PHE A 15 1.34 3.87 -3.41
CA PHE A 15 0.31 4.24 -2.44
C PHE A 15 0.58 5.62 -1.84
N ILE A 16 1.82 5.88 -1.40
CA ILE A 16 2.20 7.17 -0.80
C ILE A 16 2.00 8.33 -1.79
N GLU A 17 2.38 8.16 -3.06
CA GLU A 17 2.18 9.20 -4.09
C GLU A 17 0.70 9.51 -4.32
N VAL A 18 -0.17 8.49 -4.35
CA VAL A 18 -1.61 8.72 -4.51
C VAL A 18 -2.22 9.30 -3.23
N ASP A 19 -1.77 8.87 -2.06
CA ASP A 19 -2.29 9.34 -0.77
C ASP A 19 -1.97 10.83 -0.52
N LYS A 20 -0.78 11.30 -0.91
CA LYS A 20 -0.41 12.73 -0.85
C LYS A 20 -1.40 13.63 -1.58
N ILE A 21 -1.94 13.16 -2.71
CA ILE A 21 -2.89 13.91 -3.55
C ILE A 21 -4.34 13.68 -3.08
N ARG A 22 -4.66 12.47 -2.61
CA ARG A 22 -5.98 12.07 -2.14
C ARG A 22 -5.89 11.31 -0.82
N PRO A 23 -5.83 12.01 0.33
CA PRO A 23 -5.53 11.42 1.65
C PRO A 23 -6.66 10.58 2.26
N PHE A 24 -7.66 10.19 1.47
CA PHE A 24 -8.78 9.35 1.88
C PHE A 24 -8.89 8.07 1.02
N ILE A 25 -7.84 7.71 0.28
CA ILE A 25 -7.79 6.42 -0.39
C ILE A 25 -7.78 5.29 0.64
N SER A 26 -8.64 4.30 0.43
CA SER A 26 -8.70 3.11 1.26
C SER A 26 -9.14 1.92 0.39
N PRO A 27 -8.21 1.28 -0.35
CA PRO A 27 -8.53 0.05 -1.06
C PRO A 27 -9.03 -1.02 -0.08
N ASN A 28 -10.00 -1.83 -0.52
CA ASN A 28 -10.45 -2.96 0.28
C ASN A 28 -9.37 -4.05 0.39
N LEU A 29 -9.53 -4.95 1.36
CA LEU A 29 -8.55 -6.01 1.62
C LEU A 29 -8.31 -6.94 0.42
N GLY A 30 -9.34 -7.21 -0.39
CA GLY A 30 -9.22 -8.01 -1.61
C GLY A 30 -8.33 -7.33 -2.65
N PHE A 31 -8.50 -6.03 -2.87
CA PHE A 31 -7.61 -5.25 -3.73
C PHE A 31 -6.18 -5.23 -3.21
N TRP A 32 -5.97 -5.09 -1.91
CA TRP A 32 -4.63 -5.16 -1.34
C TRP A 32 -3.93 -6.49 -1.64
N LYS A 33 -4.62 -7.62 -1.44
CA LYS A 33 -4.09 -8.95 -1.78
C LYS A 33 -3.70 -9.04 -3.25
N GLN A 34 -4.60 -8.64 -4.16
CA GLN A 34 -4.34 -8.66 -5.60
C GLN A 34 -3.14 -7.78 -6.00
N MET A 35 -3.02 -6.59 -5.42
CA MET A 35 -1.91 -5.68 -5.72
C MET A 35 -0.57 -6.20 -5.17
N ILE A 36 -0.57 -6.81 -3.98
CA ILE A 36 0.61 -7.44 -3.38
C ILE A 36 1.05 -8.65 -4.21
N GLU A 37 0.12 -9.53 -4.58
CA GLU A 37 0.40 -10.67 -5.46
C GLU A 37 0.99 -10.23 -6.80
N TYR A 38 0.44 -9.15 -7.37
CA TYR A 38 0.98 -8.58 -8.60
C TYR A 38 2.41 -8.07 -8.40
N GLU A 39 2.68 -7.32 -7.34
CA GLU A 39 4.02 -6.79 -7.06
C GLU A 39 5.05 -7.92 -6.90
N ILE A 40 4.71 -8.98 -6.15
CA ILE A 40 5.56 -10.17 -6.01
C ILE A 40 5.83 -10.78 -7.38
N LYS A 41 4.81 -10.92 -8.23
CA LYS A 41 4.97 -11.50 -9.57
C LYS A 41 5.95 -10.72 -10.45
N ILE A 42 5.98 -9.39 -10.34
CA ILE A 42 6.82 -8.53 -11.19
C ILE A 42 8.17 -8.15 -10.58
N ARG A 43 8.32 -8.14 -9.25
CA ARG A 43 9.53 -7.70 -8.54
C ARG A 43 10.20 -8.80 -7.71
N GLY A 44 9.53 -9.92 -7.48
CA GLY A 44 10.00 -11.02 -6.63
C GLY A 44 9.75 -10.82 -5.13
N GLU A 45 9.31 -9.64 -4.72
CA GLU A 45 9.06 -9.29 -3.31
C GLU A 45 7.85 -8.37 -3.15
N ALA A 46 7.31 -8.31 -1.94
CA ALA A 46 6.23 -7.40 -1.56
C ALA A 46 6.76 -6.25 -0.71
N SER A 47 6.44 -5.02 -1.10
CA SER A 47 6.73 -3.82 -0.31
C SER A 47 5.65 -3.52 0.74
N VAL A 48 4.42 -3.98 0.51
CA VAL A 48 3.29 -3.88 1.45
C VAL A 48 2.97 -5.26 2.02
N LYS A 49 2.74 -5.32 3.33
CA LYS A 49 2.35 -6.53 4.06
C LYS A 49 1.01 -6.32 4.75
N ILE A 50 0.18 -7.36 4.76
CA ILE A 50 -1.04 -7.38 5.57
C ILE A 50 -0.65 -7.88 6.96
N LEU A 51 -0.87 -7.05 7.98
CA LEU A 51 -0.67 -7.39 9.38
C LEU A 51 -1.94 -8.06 9.90
N SER A 52 -1.82 -9.32 10.34
CA SER A 52 -2.93 -10.14 10.82
C SER A 52 -2.95 -10.31 12.35
N GLU A 53 -2.03 -9.67 13.06
CA GLU A 53 -1.97 -9.70 14.54
C GLU A 53 -3.08 -8.87 15.19
N GLU A 54 -3.76 -8.04 14.39
CA GLU A 54 -4.91 -7.23 14.78
C GLU A 54 -6.24 -7.99 14.58
N LYS A 55 -7.29 -7.61 15.33
CA LYS A 55 -8.66 -8.14 15.12
C LYS A 55 -9.19 -7.94 13.70
N VAL A 56 -8.64 -6.97 12.97
CA VAL A 56 -8.94 -6.66 11.57
C VAL A 56 -7.63 -6.62 10.79
N PRO A 57 -7.47 -7.41 9.71
CA PRO A 57 -6.25 -7.38 8.90
C PRO A 57 -6.05 -6.01 8.26
N ILE A 58 -4.90 -5.39 8.49
CA ILE A 58 -4.58 -4.07 7.96
C ILE A 58 -3.29 -4.09 7.14
N PRO A 59 -3.22 -3.38 6.00
CA PRO A 59 -1.96 -3.10 5.32
C PRO A 59 -1.02 -2.27 6.20
N ASN A 60 0.24 -2.68 6.34
CA ASN A 60 1.25 -1.99 7.14
C ASN A 60 1.48 -0.52 6.72
N VAL A 61 1.25 -0.18 5.45
CA VAL A 61 1.35 1.19 4.93
C VAL A 61 0.37 2.16 5.59
N TYR A 62 -0.76 1.67 6.13
CA TYR A 62 -1.68 2.51 6.89
C TYR A 62 -1.12 2.97 8.23
N LEU A 63 -0.26 2.16 8.88
CA LEU A 63 0.41 2.56 10.11
C LEU A 63 1.39 3.72 9.85
N TYR A 64 2.11 3.66 8.73
CA TYR A 64 3.01 4.72 8.31
C TYR A 64 2.27 6.01 7.94
N LYS A 65 1.16 5.91 7.21
CA LYS A 65 0.31 7.07 6.91
C LYS A 65 -0.14 7.78 8.19
N ASN A 66 -0.60 7.02 9.20
CA ASN A 66 -1.05 7.57 10.46
C ASN A 66 0.08 8.25 11.25
N SER A 67 1.32 7.73 11.17
CA SER A 67 2.46 8.38 11.84
C SER A 67 2.86 9.72 11.20
N ILE A 68 2.65 9.89 9.89
CA ILE A 68 2.87 11.18 9.21
C ILE A 68 1.75 12.18 9.53
N GLY A 69 0.50 11.74 9.55
CA GLY A 69 -0.66 12.61 9.81
C GLY A 69 -0.68 13.24 11.21
N ASN A 70 0.07 12.70 12.17
CA ASN A 70 0.18 13.23 13.54
C ASN A 70 1.27 14.30 13.72
N ASN A 71 1.98 14.70 12.66
CA ASN A 71 3.05 15.71 12.69
C ASN A 71 2.66 17.02 11.99
N VAL A 72 1.36 17.33 11.88
CA VAL A 72 0.84 18.60 11.33
C VAL A 72 -0.12 19.24 12.32
#